data_AF-B6WUS4-F1
#
_entry.id   AF-B6WUS4-F1
#
_cell.length_a   1.000
_cell.length_b   1.000
_cell.length_c   1.000
_cell.angle_alpha   90.00
_cell.angle_beta   90.00
_cell.angle_gamma   90.00
#
_symmetry.space_group_name_H-M   'P 1'
#
loop_
_entity.id
_entity.type
_entity.pdbx_description
1 polymer ?
#
loop_
_entity_poly.entity_id
_entity_poly.type
_entity_poly.pdbx_seq_one_letter_code
_entity_poly.pdbx_strand_id
1 'polypeptide(L)'
;MSNPITVKGYVCSVPRAADARQASVAVVQDDVEYRIIPRGAGADLADEVSALVEVTGLLEQVDEVNYIQVRGYTLVDDTSSWDDDE
;
A
#
# COMPACT_ATOMS: atom_id res chain seq x y z
N MET A 1 -8.88 12.94 -12.43
CA MET A 1 -7.67 12.62 -13.20
C MET A 1 -6.88 11.64 -12.34
N SER A 2 -6.54 10.46 -12.87
CA SER A 2 -5.79 9.46 -12.11
C SER A 2 -4.30 9.67 -12.36
N ASN A 3 -3.55 10.05 -11.33
CA ASN A 3 -2.13 10.38 -11.46
C ASN A 3 -1.27 9.15 -11.10
N PRO A 4 -0.28 8.76 -11.92
CA PRO A 4 0.63 7.69 -11.53
C PRO A 4 1.41 8.09 -10.27
N ILE A 5 1.50 7.17 -9.31
CA ILE A 5 2.22 7.37 -8.05
C ILE A 5 2.97 6.09 -7.65
N THR A 6 4.07 6.27 -6.95
CA THR A 6 4.78 5.22 -6.22
C THR A 6 4.83 5.63 -4.74
N VAL A 7 4.34 4.76 -3.86
CA VAL A 7 4.31 5.00 -2.42
C VAL A 7 5.08 3.89 -1.72
N LYS A 8 6.01 4.26 -0.84
CA LYS A 8 6.79 3.33 -0.04
C LYS A 8 6.41 3.50 1.43
N GLY A 9 5.80 2.48 2.02
CA GLY A 9 5.23 2.58 3.36
C GLY A 9 4.85 1.23 3.93
N TYR A 10 4.43 1.23 5.19
CA TYR A 10 4.00 0.01 5.87
C TYR A 10 2.55 -0.31 5.55
N VAL A 11 2.25 -1.59 5.37
CA VAL A 11 0.87 -2.06 5.24
C VAL A 11 0.20 -2.06 6.61
N CYS A 12 -0.86 -1.28 6.74
CA CYS A 12 -1.71 -1.22 7.92
C CYS A 12 -3.08 -1.83 7.60
N SER A 13 -3.59 -2.63 8.54
CA SER A 13 -5.00 -3.04 8.48
C SER A 13 -5.89 -1.85 8.81
N VAL A 14 -6.94 -1.67 8.02
CA VAL A 14 -7.93 -0.60 8.22
C VAL A 14 -9.33 -1.23 8.25
N PRO A 15 -10.27 -0.65 9.01
CA PRO A 15 -11.66 -1.09 8.97
C PRO A 15 -12.13 -1.08 7.53
N ARG A 16 -12.75 -2.18 7.08
CA ARG A 16 -13.27 -2.29 5.73
C ARG A 16 -14.21 -1.10 5.49
N ALA A 17 -13.84 -0.22 4.56
CA ALA A 17 -14.62 0.96 4.28
C ALA A 17 -15.96 0.60 3.63
N ALA A 18 -16.88 1.55 3.60
CA ALA A 18 -18.17 1.41 2.92
C ALA A 18 -18.03 1.12 1.41
N ASP A 19 -16.86 1.40 0.81
CA ASP A 19 -16.59 1.10 -0.59
C ASP A 19 -16.17 -0.37 -0.77
N ALA A 20 -17.02 -1.14 -1.45
CA ALA A 20 -16.80 -2.55 -1.74
C ALA A 20 -15.56 -2.82 -2.62
N ARG A 21 -15.04 -1.79 -3.30
CA ARG A 21 -13.84 -1.87 -4.14
C ARG A 21 -12.55 -1.74 -3.33
N GLN A 22 -12.63 -1.27 -2.08
CA GLN A 22 -11.47 -1.08 -1.23
C GLN A 22 -11.08 -2.39 -0.54
N ALA A 23 -9.77 -2.64 -0.46
CA ALA A 23 -9.22 -3.67 0.42
C ALA A 23 -9.32 -3.24 1.90
N SER A 24 -9.22 -4.21 2.81
CA SER A 24 -9.13 -3.97 4.26
C SER A 24 -7.75 -3.52 4.73
N VAL A 25 -6.93 -3.01 3.82
CA VAL A 25 -5.57 -2.52 4.09
C VAL A 25 -5.32 -1.18 3.42
N ALA A 26 -4.40 -0.43 4.01
CA ALA A 26 -3.85 0.81 3.51
C ALA A 26 -2.33 0.79 3.64
N VAL A 27 -1.64 1.58 2.83
CA VAL A 27 -0.21 1.82 2.96
C VAL A 27 -0.01 3.17 3.61
N VAL A 28 0.77 3.23 4.68
CA VAL A 28 1.05 4.48 5.40
C VAL A 28 2.49 4.91 5.11
N GLN A 29 2.64 6.11 4.56
CA GLN A 29 3.93 6.76 4.28
C GLN A 29 3.90 8.16 4.90
N ASP A 30 4.87 8.48 5.77
CA ASP A 30 5.02 9.82 6.37
C ASP A 30 3.71 10.38 6.98
N ASP A 31 2.99 9.55 7.75
CA ASP A 31 1.68 9.87 8.36
C ASP A 31 0.51 10.02 7.37
N VAL A 32 0.73 9.81 6.08
CA VAL A 32 -0.30 9.84 5.04
C VAL A 32 -0.82 8.41 4.78
N GLU A 33 -2.12 8.22 4.97
CA GLU A 33 -2.80 6.95 4.66
C GLU A 33 -3.20 6.90 3.18
N TYR A 34 -2.76 5.83 2.50
CA TYR A 34 -3.14 5.51 1.13
C TYR A 34 -3.94 4.20 1.08
N ARG A 35 -5.24 4.31 0.85
CA ARG A 35 -6.16 3.18 0.82
C ARG A 35 -6.04 2.39 -0.47
N ILE A 36 -6.01 1.07 -0.36
CA ILE A 36 -5.75 0.19 -1.49
C ILE A 36 -7.04 -0.18 -2.23
N ILE A 37 -7.06 0.07 -3.54
CA ILE A 37 -8.05 -0.46 -4.48
C ILE A 37 -7.36 -1.52 -5.34
N PRO A 38 -7.55 -2.81 -5.08
CA PRO A 38 -6.92 -3.87 -5.85
C PRO A 38 -7.52 -3.94 -7.27
N ARG A 39 -6.65 -3.96 -8.28
CA ARG A 39 -7.04 -4.08 -9.71
C ARG A 39 -6.33 -5.28 -10.36
N GLY A 40 -6.40 -6.43 -9.68
CA GLY A 40 -5.70 -7.65 -10.06
C GLY A 40 -4.40 -7.85 -9.28
N ALA A 41 -3.64 -6.77 -9.04
CA ALA A 41 -2.51 -6.75 -8.10
C ALA A 41 -2.93 -6.11 -6.77
N GLY A 42 -2.35 -6.58 -5.66
CA GLY A 42 -2.57 -6.02 -4.32
C GLY A 42 -3.80 -6.56 -3.58
N ALA A 43 -4.41 -7.64 -4.06
CA ALA A 43 -5.42 -8.38 -3.28
C ALA A 43 -4.76 -9.14 -2.11
N ASP A 44 -3.53 -9.57 -2.35
CA ASP A 44 -2.58 -10.24 -1.48
C ASP A 44 -1.85 -9.29 -0.52
N LEU A 45 -1.93 -7.96 -0.70
CA LEU A 45 -1.44 -7.00 0.30
C LEU A 45 -2.11 -7.16 1.67
N ALA A 46 -3.29 -7.80 1.73
CA ALA A 46 -3.95 -8.13 2.98
C ALA A 46 -3.21 -9.19 3.80
N ASP A 47 -2.39 -10.02 3.17
CA ASP A 47 -1.54 -11.02 3.82
C ASP A 47 -0.20 -10.42 4.31
N GLU A 48 0.21 -9.30 3.70
CA GLU A 48 1.49 -8.60 3.97
C GLU A 48 1.35 -7.48 5.03
N VAL A 49 0.44 -7.61 5.98
CA VAL A 49 0.25 -6.61 7.04
C VAL A 49 1.52 -6.48 7.87
N SER A 50 1.90 -5.23 8.19
CA SER A 50 3.16 -4.85 8.84
C SER A 50 4.42 -5.02 8.01
N ALA A 51 4.32 -5.47 6.74
CA ALA A 51 5.45 -5.43 5.82
C ALA A 51 5.68 -4.01 5.28
N LEU A 52 6.94 -3.67 5.03
CA LEU A 52 7.31 -2.49 4.27
C LEU A 52 7.15 -2.83 2.78
N VAL A 53 6.33 -2.07 2.07
CA VAL A 53 6.05 -2.28 0.65
C VAL A 53 6.27 -1.01 -0.14
N GLU A 54 6.67 -1.17 -1.39
CA GLU A 54 6.64 -0.12 -2.40
C GLU A 54 5.52 -0.45 -3.39
N VAL A 55 4.45 0.35 -3.36
CA VAL A 55 3.26 0.19 -4.19
C VAL A 55 3.29 1.18 -5.34
N THR A 56 3.10 0.67 -6.55
CA THR A 56 2.96 1.47 -7.78
C THR A 56 1.54 1.39 -8.29
N GLY A 57 0.98 2.54 -8.64
CA GLY A 57 -0.42 2.61 -9.01
C GLY A 57 -0.87 3.97 -9.52
N LEU A 58 -2.19 4.14 -9.54
CA LEU A 58 -2.82 5.43 -9.85
C LEU A 58 -3.44 6.00 -8.57
N LEU A 59 -3.02 7.21 -8.19
CA LEU A 59 -3.64 7.98 -7.12
C LEU A 59 -4.99 8.52 -7.58
N GLU A 60 -5.99 8.31 -6.74
CA GLU A 60 -7.34 8.86 -6.85
C GLU A 60 -7.72 9.44 -5.49
N GLN A 61 -7.97 10.74 -5.42
CA GLN A 61 -8.39 11.39 -4.19
C GLN A 61 -9.90 11.63 -4.23
N VAL A 62 -10.61 11.16 -3.22
CA VAL A 62 -12.07 11.26 -3.08
C VAL A 62 -12.40 11.65 -1.65
N ASP A 63 -13.13 12.75 -1.45
CA ASP A 63 -13.53 13.24 -0.12
C ASP A 63 -12.34 13.29 0.88
N GLU A 64 -11.21 13.87 0.44
CA GLU A 64 -9.96 14.00 1.22
C GLU A 64 -9.24 12.67 1.55
N VAL A 65 -9.77 11.54 1.09
CA VAL A 65 -9.15 10.22 1.24
C VAL A 65 -8.32 9.90 -0.01
N ASN A 66 -7.08 9.45 0.20
CA ASN A 66 -6.19 9.04 -0.87
C ASN A 66 -6.37 7.55 -1.16
N TYR A 67 -6.78 7.21 -2.37
CA TYR A 67 -6.88 5.85 -2.86
C TYR A 67 -5.80 5.56 -3.89
N ILE A 68 -5.21 4.37 -3.84
CA ILE A 68 -4.28 3.89 -4.85
C ILE A 68 -4.90 2.70 -5.55
N GLN A 69 -5.14 2.85 -6.85
CA GLN A 69 -5.42 1.72 -7.72
C GLN A 69 -4.12 0.99 -8.02
N VAL A 70 -3.91 -0.15 -7.37
CA VAL A 70 -2.65 -0.90 -7.43
C VAL A 70 -2.47 -1.52 -8.79
N ARG A 71 -1.32 -1.25 -9.41
CA ARG A 71 -0.86 -1.90 -10.65
C ARG A 71 0.19 -2.97 -10.37
N GLY A 72 0.99 -2.77 -9.32
CA GLY A 72 1.97 -3.71 -8.82
C GLY A 72 2.59 -3.20 -7.53
N TYR A 73 3.18 -4.08 -6.74
CA TYR A 73 3.95 -3.71 -5.56
C TYR A 73 5.15 -4.64 -5.40
N THR A 74 6.14 -4.19 -4.65
CA THR A 74 7.25 -5.03 -4.21
C THR A 74 7.37 -4.97 -2.70
N LEU A 75 7.69 -6.10 -2.09
CA LEU A 75 8.12 -6.12 -0.68
C LEU A 75 9.50 -5.47 -0.61
N VAL A 76 9.65 -4.54 0.31
CA VAL A 76 10.94 -3.95 0.64
C VAL A 76 11.48 -4.78 1.77
N ASP A 77 12.34 -5.71 1.41
CA ASP A 77 12.92 -6.62 2.37
C ASP A 77 13.99 -5.87 3.20
N ASP A 78 13.75 -5.74 4.50
CA ASP A 78 14.67 -5.10 5.46
C ASP A 78 15.85 -6.04 5.83
N THR A 79 15.97 -7.24 5.25
CA THR A 79 17.07 -8.19 5.55
C THR A 79 18.43 -7.75 5.00
N SER A 80 18.56 -6.53 4.47
CA SER A 80 19.84 -5.99 3.98
C SER A 80 20.85 -5.63 5.09
N SER A 81 20.62 -5.98 6.36
CA SER A 81 21.54 -5.64 7.46
C SER A 81 21.58 -6.69 8.58
N TRP A 82 21.70 -7.98 8.23
CA TRP A 82 22.24 -9.00 9.14
C TRP A 82 23.60 -9.51 8.66
N ASP A 83 24.39 -8.65 8.01
CA ASP A 83 25.81 -8.84 7.76
C ASP A 83 26.57 -7.83 8.62
N ASP A 84 26.58 -8.05 9.94
CA ASP A 84 27.50 -7.36 10.86
C ASP A 84 28.18 -8.44 11.73
N ASP A 85 29.49 -8.56 11.50
CA ASP A 85 30.55 -9.23 12.26
C ASP A 85 30.68 -10.79 12.25
N GLU A 86 31.58 -11.28 11.39
CA GLU A 86 32.65 -12.22 11.82
C GLU A 86 34.03 -11.81 11.25
#